data_AF-A0AAD5WAG2-F1
#
_entry.id   AF-A0AAD5WAG2-F1
#
_cell.length_a   1.000
_cell.length_b   1.000
_cell.length_c   1.000
_cell.angle_alpha   90.00
_cell.angle_beta   90.00
_cell.angle_gamma   90.00
#
_symmetry.space_group_name_H-M   'P 1'
#
loop_
_entity.id
_entity.type
_entity.pdbx_description
1 polymer ?
#
loop_
_entity_poly.entity_id
_entity_poly.type
_entity_poly.pdbx_seq_one_letter_code
_entity_poly.pdbx_strand_id
1 'polypeptide(L)'
;MGLAQAKAPGPGAEEASLQGTVYRPLAGDLKENAQLNKEARAKPKALSHDITPRVAPLIHRTMKEFGKQSITWVGPKPRVTIMDPELVKEILSNKFGHFDKQKLTRLGLLLAHGLVNHEGEKWAKHRRILNPAFHVEKLKKMLPAFSTCCDELVDRWNKSVGPNGSFEMDVWPEMQNLTGDVISRAAFGSSYEEGRRIFQLQSEQAERLIKAIPNLFIPFNWCLPTENNKRMKENAREVRTLLMGVITKREKAIQNGETSKDDLLGLLLESNMREMGQNGKSNSSLGMTIDEVIEECKLFYFAGQETTSVLLTWTLVALSMYSEWQEKAREEVLQHFGREKPDFDGLSRLKVVNMILY
;
A
#
# COMPACT_ATOMS: atom_id res chain seq x y z
N MET A 1 -9.95 -4.43 -1.25
CA MET A 1 -11.24 -3.99 -0.66
C MET A 1 -11.28 -2.46 -0.65
N GLY A 2 -11.89 -1.86 -1.67
CA GLY A 2 -12.23 -0.43 -1.63
C GLY A 2 -13.47 -0.24 -0.75
N LEU A 3 -13.40 0.66 0.22
CA LEU A 3 -14.49 0.95 1.15
C LEU A 3 -14.97 2.38 0.89
N ALA A 4 -16.21 2.50 0.44
CA ALA A 4 -16.91 3.77 0.26
C ALA A 4 -17.81 4.05 1.47
N GLN A 5 -17.94 5.32 1.88
CA GLN A 5 -18.96 5.75 2.83
C GLN A 5 -20.11 6.41 2.06
N ALA A 6 -21.33 5.92 2.24
CA ALA A 6 -22.54 6.57 1.73
C ALA A 6 -22.99 7.71 2.66
N LYS A 7 -23.45 8.83 2.10
CA LYS A 7 -24.19 9.87 2.83
C LYS A 7 -25.64 9.42 3.05
N ALA A 8 -26.23 9.80 4.18
CA ALA A 8 -27.59 9.41 4.58
C ALA A 8 -28.65 9.87 3.56
N PRO A 9 -29.67 9.05 3.24
CA PRO A 9 -30.75 9.45 2.35
C PRO A 9 -31.81 10.31 3.08
N GLY A 10 -32.48 11.18 2.33
CA GLY A 10 -33.70 11.88 2.76
C GLY A 10 -34.93 10.96 2.76
N PRO A 11 -36.05 11.36 3.40
CA PRO A 11 -37.17 10.46 3.69
C PRO A 11 -38.00 10.23 2.43
N GLY A 12 -38.17 8.96 1.99
CA GLY A 12 -39.15 8.65 0.95
C GLY A 12 -38.95 7.40 0.07
N ALA A 13 -37.91 6.58 0.28
CA ALA A 13 -37.80 5.28 -0.39
C ALA A 13 -38.14 4.17 0.61
N GLU A 14 -38.94 3.17 0.22
CA GLU A 14 -39.13 1.95 0.99
C GLU A 14 -37.75 1.30 1.21
N GLU A 15 -37.20 1.48 2.42
CA GLU A 15 -35.86 1.03 2.78
C GLU A 15 -35.88 -0.48 2.96
N ALA A 16 -35.26 -1.21 2.01
CA ALA A 16 -34.74 -2.53 2.32
C ALA A 16 -33.72 -2.36 3.46
N SER A 17 -34.14 -2.67 4.69
CA SER A 17 -33.32 -2.44 5.87
C SER A 17 -32.12 -3.40 5.82
N LEU A 18 -30.93 -2.83 5.63
CA LEU A 18 -29.68 -3.58 5.67
C LEU A 18 -29.53 -4.19 7.07
N GLN A 19 -29.37 -5.51 7.12
CA GLN A 19 -29.15 -6.23 8.38
C GLN A 19 -27.70 -6.13 8.83
N GLY A 20 -27.44 -6.27 10.13
CA GLY A 20 -26.09 -6.16 10.66
C GLY A 20 -26.02 -6.25 12.17
N THR A 21 -24.84 -5.95 12.69
CA THR A 21 -24.60 -5.95 14.14
C THR A 21 -25.38 -4.81 14.82
N VAL A 22 -25.78 -5.07 16.07
CA VAL A 22 -26.45 -4.06 16.90
C VAL A 22 -25.44 -3.00 17.34
N TYR A 23 -25.82 -1.72 17.20
CA TYR A 23 -24.98 -0.62 17.65
C TYR A 23 -24.70 -0.69 19.15
N ARG A 24 -23.41 -0.61 19.51
CA ARG A 24 -22.96 -0.51 20.90
C ARG A 24 -22.41 0.90 21.16
N PRO A 25 -22.91 1.63 22.17
CA PRO A 25 -22.54 3.03 22.39
C PRO A 25 -21.03 3.28 22.41
N LEU A 26 -20.61 4.36 21.74
CA LEU A 26 -19.24 4.86 21.57
C LEU A 26 -18.29 3.96 20.77
N ALA A 27 -18.20 2.66 21.10
CA ALA A 27 -17.21 1.75 20.54
C ALA A 27 -17.68 1.00 19.28
N GLY A 28 -18.99 0.86 19.07
CA GLY A 28 -19.52 -0.03 18.05
C GLY A 28 -18.97 -1.45 18.23
N ASP A 29 -18.47 -2.03 17.15
CA ASP A 29 -17.91 -3.39 17.14
C ASP A 29 -16.40 -3.43 17.40
N LEU A 30 -15.74 -2.30 17.71
CA LEU A 30 -14.28 -2.26 17.86
C LEU A 30 -13.74 -3.20 18.95
N LYS A 31 -14.44 -3.31 20.08
CA LYS A 31 -14.06 -4.21 21.18
C LYS A 31 -14.26 -5.68 20.80
N GLU A 32 -15.39 -6.00 20.19
CA GLU A 32 -15.66 -7.34 19.68
C GLU A 32 -14.63 -7.73 18.62
N ASN A 33 -14.36 -6.85 17.66
CA ASN A 33 -13.35 -7.06 16.63
C ASN A 33 -11.97 -7.36 17.24
N ALA A 34 -11.55 -6.61 18.26
CA ALA A 34 -10.27 -6.84 18.94
C ALA A 34 -10.23 -8.23 19.61
N GLN A 35 -11.31 -8.63 20.28
CA GLN A 35 -11.43 -9.95 20.90
C GLN A 35 -11.38 -11.07 19.86
N LEU A 36 -12.15 -10.95 18.77
CA LEU A 36 -12.16 -11.94 17.68
C LEU A 36 -10.80 -12.08 17.01
N ASN A 37 -10.09 -10.97 16.81
CA ASN A 37 -8.73 -11.01 16.31
C ASN A 37 -7.78 -11.73 17.26
N LYS A 38 -7.92 -11.54 18.59
CA LYS A 38 -7.10 -12.23 19.60
C LYS A 38 -7.39 -13.73 19.64
N GLU A 39 -8.65 -14.13 19.52
CA GLU A 39 -9.05 -15.54 19.47
C GLU A 39 -8.59 -16.24 18.18
N ALA A 40 -8.77 -15.57 17.04
CA ALA A 40 -8.30 -16.07 15.75
C ALA A 40 -6.77 -16.23 15.76
N ARG A 41 -6.06 -15.15 16.14
CA ARG A 41 -4.80 -15.10 16.92
C ARG A 41 -4.22 -16.44 17.37
N ALA A 42 -4.82 -16.91 18.46
CA ALA A 42 -4.29 -17.96 19.32
C ALA A 42 -4.49 -19.38 18.77
N LYS A 43 -5.35 -19.56 17.76
CA LYS A 43 -5.63 -20.88 17.20
C LYS A 43 -4.56 -21.27 16.17
N PRO A 44 -4.00 -22.49 16.23
CA PRO A 44 -3.19 -23.04 15.15
C PRO A 44 -3.99 -23.04 13.85
N LYS A 45 -3.32 -22.78 12.73
CA LYS A 45 -3.96 -22.77 11.41
C LYS A 45 -3.25 -23.78 10.51
N ALA A 46 -4.03 -24.65 9.87
CA ALA A 46 -3.52 -25.50 8.80
C ALA A 46 -3.06 -24.67 7.60
N LEU A 47 -2.11 -25.19 6.84
CA LEU A 47 -1.66 -24.57 5.59
C LEU A 47 -2.84 -24.61 4.60
N SER A 48 -3.45 -23.46 4.35
CA SER A 48 -4.69 -23.30 3.57
C SER A 48 -4.80 -21.85 3.08
N HIS A 49 -5.33 -21.66 1.87
CA HIS A 49 -5.59 -20.35 1.29
C HIS A 49 -6.85 -19.69 1.87
N ASP A 50 -7.73 -20.45 2.55
CA ASP A 50 -8.86 -19.88 3.28
C ASP A 50 -8.38 -19.21 4.57
N ILE A 51 -7.97 -17.96 4.44
CA ILE A 51 -7.41 -17.16 5.54
C ILE A 51 -8.43 -16.16 6.12
N THR A 52 -9.56 -15.97 5.46
CA THR A 52 -10.58 -14.95 5.81
C THR A 52 -11.04 -15.05 7.27
N PRO A 53 -11.37 -16.24 7.82
CA PRO A 53 -11.78 -16.37 9.22
C PRO A 53 -10.69 -15.94 10.21
N ARG A 54 -9.42 -15.94 9.76
CA ARG A 54 -8.25 -15.67 10.58
C ARG A 54 -7.80 -14.20 10.52
N VAL A 55 -7.91 -13.56 9.35
CA VAL A 55 -7.44 -12.18 9.11
C VAL A 55 -8.53 -11.13 9.32
N ALA A 56 -9.79 -11.48 9.08
CA ALA A 56 -10.93 -10.58 9.20
C ALA A 56 -12.13 -11.28 9.87
N PRO A 57 -11.98 -11.79 11.11
CA PRO A 57 -12.98 -12.65 11.75
C PRO A 57 -14.34 -11.98 11.94
N LEU A 58 -14.38 -10.69 12.26
CA LEU A 58 -15.65 -9.95 12.39
C LEU A 58 -16.39 -9.90 11.06
N ILE A 59 -15.70 -9.50 9.98
CA ILE A 59 -16.30 -9.41 8.64
C ILE A 59 -16.81 -10.79 8.20
N HIS A 60 -16.00 -11.84 8.40
CA HIS A 60 -16.37 -13.22 8.09
C HIS A 60 -17.63 -13.67 8.82
N ARG A 61 -17.73 -13.39 10.12
CA ARG A 61 -18.90 -13.70 10.94
C ARG A 61 -20.13 -12.95 10.45
N THR A 62 -20.03 -11.63 10.33
CA THR A 62 -21.16 -10.78 9.90
C THR A 62 -21.66 -11.20 8.52
N MET A 63 -20.76 -11.53 7.60
CA MET A 63 -21.15 -12.03 6.28
C MET A 63 -21.89 -13.36 6.32
N LYS A 64 -21.51 -14.28 7.22
CA LYS A 64 -22.20 -15.56 7.40
C LYS A 64 -23.58 -15.40 8.02
N GLU A 65 -23.73 -14.45 8.94
CA GLU A 65 -24.98 -14.25 9.70
C GLU A 65 -25.99 -13.39 8.93
N PHE A 66 -25.54 -12.29 8.30
CA PHE A 66 -26.40 -11.27 7.70
C PHE A 66 -26.29 -11.19 6.17
N GLY A 67 -25.39 -11.96 5.56
CA GLY A 67 -25.21 -12.03 4.11
C GLY A 67 -24.17 -11.07 3.54
N LYS A 68 -24.13 -11.01 2.20
CA LYS A 68 -23.11 -10.26 1.41
C LYS A 68 -23.26 -8.74 1.46
N GLN A 69 -24.37 -8.25 2.00
CA GLN A 69 -24.63 -6.84 2.27
C GLN A 69 -25.00 -6.71 3.73
N SER A 70 -24.10 -6.14 4.53
CA SER A 70 -24.26 -6.15 5.98
C SER A 70 -23.68 -4.90 6.64
N ILE A 71 -24.26 -4.49 7.76
CA ILE A 71 -23.79 -3.35 8.56
C ILE A 71 -22.93 -3.82 9.74
N THR A 72 -21.82 -3.10 9.97
CA THR A 72 -21.00 -3.14 11.18
C THR A 72 -20.80 -1.73 11.71
N TRP A 73 -20.29 -1.57 12.93
CA TRP A 73 -20.09 -0.27 13.57
C TRP A 73 -18.62 -0.03 13.92
N VAL A 74 -18.07 1.11 13.46
CA VAL A 74 -16.75 1.60 13.86
C VAL A 74 -16.94 2.83 14.73
N GLY A 75 -16.92 2.63 16.04
CA GLY A 75 -17.37 3.65 16.97
C GLY A 75 -18.84 4.01 16.72
N PRO A 76 -19.21 5.31 16.69
CA PRO A 76 -20.57 5.74 16.37
C PRO A 76 -20.91 5.73 14.87
N LYS A 77 -19.98 5.31 14.00
CA LYS A 77 -20.16 5.37 12.54
C LYS A 77 -20.54 4.00 11.98
N PRO A 78 -21.70 3.87 11.29
CA PRO A 78 -22.04 2.64 10.60
C PRO A 78 -21.10 2.43 9.40
N ARG A 79 -20.82 1.17 9.11
CA ARG A 79 -20.02 0.72 7.98
C ARG A 79 -20.78 -0.38 7.24
N VAL A 80 -21.13 -0.09 6.00
CA VAL A 80 -21.74 -1.05 5.10
C VAL A 80 -20.62 -1.87 4.44
N THR A 81 -20.76 -3.19 4.46
CA THR A 81 -19.92 -4.13 3.70
C THR A 81 -20.73 -4.59 2.50
N ILE A 82 -20.16 -4.46 1.30
CA ILE A 82 -20.78 -4.82 0.03
C ILE A 82 -19.84 -5.78 -0.68
N MET A 83 -20.34 -6.99 -0.97
CA MET A 83 -19.57 -8.07 -1.61
C MET A 83 -20.16 -8.49 -2.97
N ASP A 84 -21.15 -7.75 -3.47
CA ASP A 84 -21.69 -7.92 -4.81
C ASP A 84 -20.80 -7.21 -5.84
N PRO A 85 -20.24 -7.92 -6.84
CA PRO A 85 -19.30 -7.32 -7.80
C PRO A 85 -19.89 -6.17 -8.63
N GLU A 86 -21.17 -6.25 -9.02
CA GLU A 86 -21.80 -5.22 -9.85
C GLU A 86 -22.04 -3.95 -9.01
N LEU A 87 -22.49 -4.09 -7.77
CA LEU A 87 -22.60 -2.94 -6.86
C LEU A 87 -21.24 -2.34 -6.51
N VAL A 88 -20.21 -3.17 -6.29
CA VAL A 88 -18.85 -2.67 -6.05
C VAL A 88 -18.35 -1.88 -7.26
N LYS A 89 -18.59 -2.37 -8.48
CA LYS A 89 -18.24 -1.68 -9.72
C LYS A 89 -19.00 -0.36 -9.86
N GLU A 90 -20.30 -0.35 -9.57
CA GLU A 90 -21.12 0.86 -9.61
C GLU A 90 -20.58 1.92 -8.64
N ILE A 91 -20.31 1.54 -7.40
CA ILE A 91 -19.78 2.43 -6.36
C ILE A 91 -18.40 2.99 -6.73
N LEU A 92 -17.48 2.13 -7.16
CA LEU A 92 -16.09 2.53 -7.46
C LEU A 92 -15.95 3.28 -8.79
N SER A 93 -16.90 3.11 -9.71
CA SER A 93 -16.91 3.82 -11.00
C SER A 93 -17.76 5.10 -10.98
N ASN A 94 -18.46 5.36 -9.87
CA ASN A 94 -19.35 6.50 -9.74
C ASN A 94 -18.55 7.82 -9.78
N LYS A 95 -18.87 8.68 -10.75
CA LYS A 95 -18.26 10.02 -10.89
C LYS A 95 -19.13 11.16 -10.38
N PHE A 96 -20.31 10.85 -9.84
CA PHE A 96 -21.28 11.83 -9.35
C PHE A 96 -20.95 12.34 -7.94
N GLY A 97 -19.87 11.86 -7.32
CA GLY A 97 -19.44 12.31 -5.99
C GLY A 97 -20.38 11.85 -4.87
N HIS A 98 -21.15 10.78 -5.10
CA HIS A 98 -22.03 10.19 -4.08
C HIS A 98 -21.23 9.43 -3.00
N PHE A 99 -20.04 8.96 -3.36
CA PHE A 99 -19.18 8.13 -2.52
C PHE A 99 -17.83 8.82 -2.31
N ASP A 100 -17.57 9.22 -1.07
CA ASP A 100 -16.28 9.77 -0.66
C ASP A 100 -15.34 8.63 -0.22
N LYS A 101 -14.02 8.82 -0.39
CA LYS A 101 -13.02 7.92 0.21
C LYS A 101 -13.13 7.93 1.73
N GLN A 102 -12.83 6.78 2.31
CA GLN A 102 -12.66 6.68 3.75
C GLN A 102 -11.46 7.54 4.20
N LYS A 103 -11.75 8.58 4.98
CA LYS A 103 -10.72 9.45 5.57
C LYS A 103 -9.87 8.67 6.57
N LEU A 104 -8.55 8.83 6.47
CA LEU A 104 -7.62 8.30 7.45
C LEU A 104 -7.81 8.98 8.81
N THR A 105 -7.51 8.23 9.88
CA THR A 105 -7.49 8.78 11.24
C THR A 105 -6.35 9.77 11.40
N ARG A 106 -6.40 10.64 12.41
CA ARG A 106 -5.31 11.61 12.69
C ARG A 106 -3.94 10.95 12.87
N LEU A 107 -3.91 9.74 13.45
CA LEU A 107 -2.69 8.94 13.54
C LEU A 107 -2.32 8.30 12.20
N GLY A 108 -3.29 7.88 11.39
CA GLY A 108 -3.05 7.38 10.03
C GLY A 108 -2.41 8.43 9.12
N LEU A 109 -2.80 9.70 9.26
CA LEU A 109 -2.18 10.81 8.51
C LEU A 109 -0.69 11.01 8.82
N LEU A 110 -0.21 10.53 9.98
CA LEU A 110 1.23 10.58 10.29
C LEU A 110 2.04 9.58 9.46
N LEU A 111 1.44 8.44 9.10
CA LEU A 111 2.08 7.40 8.28
C LEU A 111 2.21 7.86 6.82
N ALA A 112 1.10 8.24 6.21
CA ALA A 112 1.06 8.83 4.87
C ALA A 112 -0.23 9.63 4.68
N HIS A 113 -0.13 10.87 4.21
CA HIS A 113 -1.28 11.64 3.75
C HIS A 113 -1.50 11.41 2.24
N GLY A 114 -0.62 11.97 1.41
CA GLY A 114 -0.49 11.77 -0.04
C GLY A 114 -1.77 11.65 -0.88
N LEU A 115 -1.60 11.16 -2.11
CA LEU A 115 -2.67 10.98 -3.08
C LEU A 115 -3.79 10.05 -2.59
N VAL A 116 -3.47 9.10 -1.72
CA VAL A 116 -4.43 8.12 -1.16
C VAL A 116 -5.55 8.78 -0.37
N ASN A 117 -5.27 9.90 0.33
CA ASN A 117 -6.26 10.61 1.15
C ASN A 117 -6.81 11.88 0.49
N HIS A 118 -6.25 12.32 -0.64
CA HIS A 118 -6.72 13.50 -1.37
C HIS A 118 -8.02 13.23 -2.14
N GLU A 119 -8.86 14.26 -2.26
CA GLU A 119 -10.11 14.27 -3.02
C GLU A 119 -10.24 15.55 -3.85
N GLY A 120 -11.19 15.54 -4.80
CA GLY A 120 -11.56 16.72 -5.60
C GLY A 120 -10.39 17.32 -6.39
N GLU A 121 -10.32 18.65 -6.43
CA GLU A 121 -9.28 19.39 -7.16
C GLU A 121 -7.87 19.07 -6.68
N LYS A 122 -7.69 18.86 -5.37
CA LYS A 122 -6.38 18.51 -4.81
C LYS A 122 -5.91 17.15 -5.33
N TRP A 123 -6.79 16.15 -5.35
CA TRP A 123 -6.48 14.85 -5.93
C TRP A 123 -6.18 14.96 -7.43
N ALA A 124 -7.01 15.69 -8.18
CA ALA A 124 -6.81 15.87 -9.61
C ALA A 124 -5.46 16.52 -9.93
N LYS A 125 -5.09 17.56 -9.17
CA LYS A 125 -3.78 18.24 -9.27
C LYS A 125 -2.62 17.27 -9.03
N HIS A 126 -2.61 16.58 -7.89
CA HIS A 126 -1.52 15.67 -7.54
C HIS A 126 -1.43 14.51 -8.54
N ARG A 127 -2.57 13.94 -8.94
CA ARG A 127 -2.62 12.86 -9.93
C ARG A 127 -2.06 13.30 -11.27
N ARG A 128 -2.40 14.51 -11.74
CA ARG A 128 -1.88 15.06 -13.00
C ARG A 128 -0.36 15.18 -12.97
N ILE A 129 0.22 15.68 -11.87
CA ILE A 129 1.67 15.85 -11.72
C ILE A 129 2.39 14.50 -11.62
N LEU A 130 1.77 13.50 -10.98
CA LEU A 130 2.38 12.18 -10.76
C LEU A 130 2.26 11.23 -11.95
N ASN A 131 1.16 11.29 -12.71
CA ASN A 131 0.85 10.35 -13.80
C ASN A 131 1.99 10.13 -14.81
N PRO A 132 2.77 11.14 -15.25
CA PRO A 132 3.85 10.94 -16.20
C PRO A 132 4.88 9.87 -15.76
N ALA A 133 5.11 9.72 -14.46
CA ALA A 133 6.03 8.72 -13.93
C ALA A 133 5.53 7.27 -14.05
N PHE A 134 4.24 7.09 -14.28
CA PHE A 134 3.59 5.79 -14.42
C PHE A 134 3.26 5.43 -15.87
N HIS A 135 3.74 6.23 -16.84
CA HIS A 135 3.63 5.87 -18.25
C HIS A 135 4.53 4.67 -18.59
N VAL A 136 4.06 3.80 -19.49
CA VAL A 136 4.74 2.55 -19.87
C VAL A 136 6.20 2.78 -20.28
N GLU A 137 6.48 3.85 -21.02
CA GLU A 137 7.84 4.22 -21.44
C GLU A 137 8.79 4.51 -20.27
N LYS A 138 8.27 5.08 -19.17
CA LYS A 138 9.03 5.35 -17.95
C LYS A 138 9.17 4.07 -17.11
N LEU A 139 8.12 3.25 -17.03
CA LEU A 139 8.17 1.96 -16.35
C LEU A 139 9.19 0.99 -17.01
N LYS A 140 9.30 1.01 -18.35
CA LYS A 140 10.32 0.25 -19.09
C LYS A 140 11.75 0.58 -18.63
N LYS A 141 12.01 1.84 -18.26
CA LYS A 141 13.33 2.29 -17.78
C LYS A 141 13.64 1.82 -16.35
N MET A 142 12.63 1.40 -15.58
CA MET A 142 12.81 0.86 -14.22
C MET A 142 13.16 -0.63 -14.21
N LEU A 143 12.89 -1.36 -15.30
CA LEU A 143 13.09 -2.81 -15.38
C LEU A 143 14.53 -3.26 -15.03
N PRO A 144 15.60 -2.59 -15.47
CA PRO A 144 16.96 -2.98 -15.09
C PRO A 144 17.18 -2.94 -13.58
N ALA A 145 16.60 -1.96 -12.87
CA ALA A 145 16.70 -1.88 -11.41
C ALA A 145 16.00 -3.09 -10.76
N PHE A 146 14.83 -3.48 -11.25
CA PHE A 146 14.12 -4.66 -10.75
C PHE A 146 14.93 -5.94 -10.95
N SER A 147 15.48 -6.14 -12.15
CA SER A 147 16.32 -7.31 -12.45
C SER A 147 17.52 -7.38 -11.52
N THR A 148 18.24 -6.27 -11.32
CA THR A 148 19.42 -6.27 -10.44
C THR A 148 19.06 -6.62 -9.00
N CYS A 149 17.96 -6.09 -8.46
CA CYS A 149 17.52 -6.45 -7.10
C CYS A 149 17.17 -7.95 -6.98
N CYS A 150 16.52 -8.51 -8.00
CA CYS A 150 16.20 -9.94 -8.05
C CYS A 150 17.47 -10.81 -8.15
N ASP A 151 18.43 -10.43 -8.99
CA ASP A 151 19.71 -11.15 -9.13
C ASP A 151 20.47 -11.16 -7.80
N GLU A 152 20.58 -10.01 -7.13
CA GLU A 152 21.26 -9.89 -5.83
C GLU A 152 20.56 -10.74 -4.76
N LEU A 153 19.23 -10.83 -4.76
CA LEU A 153 18.47 -11.71 -3.87
C LEU A 153 18.79 -13.19 -4.14
N VAL A 154 18.71 -13.61 -5.41
CA VAL A 154 18.97 -14.99 -5.82
C VAL A 154 20.42 -15.39 -5.51
N ASP A 155 21.38 -14.51 -5.77
CA ASP A 155 22.79 -14.71 -5.43
C ASP A 155 23.02 -14.87 -3.93
N ARG A 156 22.35 -14.06 -3.09
CA ARG A 156 22.40 -14.22 -1.63
C ARG A 156 21.83 -15.57 -1.20
N TRP A 157 20.68 -15.97 -1.75
CA TRP A 157 20.06 -17.25 -1.41
C TRP A 157 20.94 -18.44 -1.82
N ASN A 158 21.53 -18.40 -3.02
CA ASN A 158 22.46 -19.42 -3.49
C ASN A 158 23.69 -19.57 -2.56
N LYS A 159 24.21 -18.46 -2.04
CA LYS A 159 25.33 -18.46 -1.09
C LYS A 159 24.96 -18.96 0.31
N SER A 160 23.68 -18.88 0.69
CA SER A 160 23.17 -19.36 1.98
C SER A 160 22.95 -20.87 2.01
N VAL A 161 22.90 -21.54 0.85
CA VAL A 161 22.77 -23.00 0.79
C VAL A 161 24.06 -23.64 1.31
N GLY A 162 23.98 -24.28 2.48
CA GLY A 162 25.11 -24.95 3.10
C GLY A 162 25.51 -26.27 2.40
N PRO A 163 26.52 -26.99 2.92
CA PRO A 163 27.03 -28.24 2.34
C PRO A 163 25.95 -29.33 2.15
N ASN A 164 24.89 -29.26 2.95
CA ASN A 164 23.77 -30.21 2.93
C ASN A 164 22.78 -29.98 1.78
N GLY A 165 22.97 -28.93 0.96
CA GLY A 165 22.14 -28.64 -0.21
C GLY A 165 20.77 -28.00 0.09
N SER A 166 20.48 -27.68 1.35
CA SER A 166 19.23 -27.03 1.78
C SER A 166 19.45 -25.98 2.87
N PHE A 167 18.61 -24.95 2.92
CA PHE A 167 18.61 -23.90 3.94
C PHE A 167 17.17 -23.47 4.26
N GLU A 168 16.81 -23.42 5.54
CA GLU A 168 15.50 -22.93 6.00
C GLU A 168 15.58 -21.43 6.29
N MET A 169 14.62 -20.66 5.79
CA MET A 169 14.56 -19.21 6.01
C MET A 169 13.12 -18.71 6.13
N ASP A 170 12.96 -17.61 6.85
CA ASP A 170 11.73 -16.82 6.79
C ASP A 170 11.78 -15.91 5.54
N VAL A 171 10.86 -16.13 4.61
CA VAL A 171 10.80 -15.38 3.34
C VAL A 171 10.23 -13.98 3.51
N TRP A 172 9.50 -13.69 4.60
CA TRP A 172 8.83 -12.40 4.77
C TRP A 172 9.82 -11.23 4.87
N PRO A 173 10.85 -11.25 5.73
CA PRO A 173 11.88 -10.21 5.75
C PRO A 173 12.63 -10.08 4.42
N GLU A 174 12.86 -11.19 3.71
CA GLU A 174 13.51 -11.18 2.41
C GLU A 174 12.67 -10.46 1.35
N MET A 175 11.35 -10.69 1.32
CA MET A 175 10.44 -9.97 0.42
C MET A 175 10.34 -8.48 0.80
N GLN A 176 10.32 -8.14 2.09
CA GLN A 176 10.36 -6.73 2.52
C GLN A 176 11.66 -6.03 2.11
N ASN A 177 12.80 -6.72 2.18
CA ASN A 177 14.08 -6.19 1.74
C ASN A 177 14.11 -6.03 0.21
N LEU A 178 13.66 -7.03 -0.54
CA LEU A 178 13.59 -6.98 -2.00
C LEU A 178 12.74 -5.79 -2.48
N THR A 179 11.51 -5.67 -1.98
CA THR A 179 10.60 -4.62 -2.45
C THR A 179 11.04 -3.23 -2.00
N GLY A 180 11.68 -3.15 -0.83
CA GLY A 180 12.30 -1.92 -0.34
C GLY A 180 13.47 -1.48 -1.24
N ASP A 181 14.32 -2.41 -1.68
CA ASP A 181 15.43 -2.10 -2.58
C ASP A 181 14.92 -1.72 -3.98
N VAL A 182 13.94 -2.47 -4.49
CA VAL A 182 13.25 -2.19 -5.75
C VAL A 182 12.69 -0.76 -5.78
N ILE A 183 11.92 -0.36 -4.77
CA ILE A 183 11.33 1.00 -4.78
C ILE A 183 12.40 2.07 -4.57
N SER A 184 13.41 1.85 -3.72
CA SER A 184 14.52 2.80 -3.55
C SER A 184 15.27 3.05 -4.85
N ARG A 185 15.65 1.99 -5.59
CA ARG A 185 16.40 2.12 -6.84
C ARG A 185 15.53 2.68 -7.97
N ALA A 186 14.33 2.14 -8.16
CA ALA A 186 13.49 2.49 -9.31
C ALA A 186 12.75 3.82 -9.16
N ALA A 187 12.28 4.16 -7.96
CA ALA A 187 11.50 5.38 -7.73
C ALA A 187 12.34 6.55 -7.22
N PHE A 188 13.40 6.29 -6.46
CA PHE A 188 14.17 7.34 -5.79
C PHE A 188 15.63 7.45 -6.25
N GLY A 189 16.07 6.54 -7.13
CA GLY A 189 17.44 6.50 -7.65
C GLY A 189 18.50 6.41 -6.55
N SER A 190 18.11 5.90 -5.38
CA SER A 190 18.89 5.71 -4.16
C SER A 190 19.19 4.23 -3.95
N SER A 191 20.10 3.91 -3.02
CA SER A 191 20.29 2.53 -2.57
C SER A 191 19.27 2.17 -1.48
N TYR A 192 19.00 0.87 -1.28
CA TYR A 192 18.23 0.40 -0.13
C TYR A 192 18.74 0.97 1.21
N GLU A 193 20.06 1.09 1.38
CA GLU A 193 20.65 1.62 2.62
C GLU A 193 20.22 3.05 2.93
N GLU A 194 20.06 3.91 1.90
CA GLU A 194 19.55 5.28 2.09
C GLU A 194 18.07 5.28 2.52
N GLY A 195 17.27 4.28 2.08
CA GLY A 195 15.85 4.14 2.40
C GLY A 195 15.52 3.29 3.64
N ARG A 196 16.46 2.44 4.10
CA ARG A 196 16.24 1.43 5.15
C ARG A 196 15.60 2.01 6.41
N ARG A 197 16.11 3.16 6.86
CA ARG A 197 15.61 3.81 8.07
C ARG A 197 14.17 4.32 7.89
N ILE A 198 13.83 4.82 6.70
CA ILE A 198 12.47 5.28 6.36
C ILE A 198 11.50 4.10 6.46
N PHE A 199 11.84 2.96 5.84
CA PHE A 199 11.02 1.75 5.88
C PHE A 199 10.79 1.26 7.32
N GLN A 200 11.86 1.11 8.12
CA GLN A 200 11.74 0.69 9.52
C GLN A 200 10.80 1.58 10.33
N LEU A 201 10.92 2.91 10.16
CA LEU A 201 10.07 3.87 10.86
C LEU A 201 8.61 3.77 10.40
N GLN A 202 8.36 3.58 9.10
CA GLN A 202 7.02 3.44 8.54
C GLN A 202 6.36 2.11 8.92
N SER A 203 7.09 0.99 8.93
CA SER A 203 6.61 -0.30 9.43
C SER A 203 6.27 -0.19 10.93
N GLU A 204 7.13 0.45 11.74
CA GLU A 204 6.82 0.72 13.15
C GLU A 204 5.54 1.58 13.30
N GLN A 205 5.39 2.61 12.46
CA GLN A 205 4.17 3.44 12.46
C GLN A 205 2.92 2.64 12.08
N ALA A 206 3.01 1.74 11.10
CA ALA A 206 1.89 0.88 10.68
C ALA A 206 1.47 -0.08 11.80
N GLU A 207 2.43 -0.73 12.48
CA GLU A 207 2.15 -1.59 13.63
C GLU A 207 1.47 -0.84 14.77
N ARG A 208 1.99 0.36 15.08
CA ARG A 208 1.44 1.23 16.12
C ARG A 208 0.06 1.75 15.78
N LEU A 209 -0.21 2.02 14.51
CA LEU A 209 -1.54 2.38 14.03
C LEU A 209 -2.53 1.23 14.25
N ILE A 210 -2.14 -0.01 13.92
CA ILE A 210 -2.97 -1.21 14.15
C ILE A 210 -3.27 -1.38 15.64
N LYS A 211 -2.25 -1.24 16.51
CA LYS A 211 -2.42 -1.31 17.97
C LYS A 211 -3.32 -0.20 18.53
N ALA A 212 -3.43 0.94 17.84
CA ALA A 212 -4.29 2.05 18.24
C ALA A 212 -5.76 1.91 17.80
N ILE A 213 -6.08 1.02 16.83
CA ILE A 213 -7.45 0.84 16.29
C ILE A 213 -8.49 0.62 17.39
N PRO A 214 -8.28 -0.27 18.39
CA PRO A 214 -9.27 -0.50 19.44
C PRO A 214 -9.59 0.75 20.24
N ASN A 215 -8.66 1.72 20.34
CA ASN A 215 -8.81 2.93 21.13
C ASN A 215 -9.28 4.13 20.30
N LEU A 216 -9.72 3.92 19.05
CA LEU A 216 -10.22 5.00 18.17
C LEU A 216 -11.55 5.61 18.65
N PHE A 217 -12.32 4.87 19.46
CA PHE A 217 -13.58 5.38 20.01
C PHE A 217 -13.39 6.41 21.13
N ILE A 218 -12.20 6.48 21.74
CA ILE A 218 -11.90 7.41 22.82
C ILE A 218 -11.71 8.80 22.19
N PRO A 219 -12.59 9.78 22.47
CA PRO A 219 -12.46 11.13 21.92
C PRO A 219 -11.11 11.73 22.29
N PHE A 220 -10.50 12.48 21.37
CA PHE A 220 -9.21 13.16 21.56
C PHE A 220 -8.03 12.26 21.95
N ASN A 221 -8.15 10.93 21.86
CA ASN A 221 -7.05 10.01 22.20
C ASN A 221 -5.76 10.31 21.41
N TRP A 222 -5.88 10.81 20.18
CA TRP A 222 -4.72 11.21 19.35
C TRP A 222 -3.96 12.45 19.88
N CYS A 223 -4.59 13.28 20.72
CA CYS A 223 -3.96 14.42 21.39
C CYS A 223 -3.21 14.01 22.64
N LEU A 224 -3.62 12.91 23.28
CA LEU A 224 -3.05 12.49 24.56
C LEU A 224 -1.56 12.14 24.39
N PRO A 225 -0.69 12.51 25.35
CA PRO A 225 0.74 12.24 25.30
C PRO A 225 1.08 10.79 25.68
N THR A 226 0.33 9.81 25.13
CA THR A 226 0.63 8.38 25.29
C THR A 226 1.97 8.04 24.65
N GLU A 227 2.63 7.00 25.14
CA GLU A 227 3.88 6.49 24.55
C GLU A 227 3.72 6.24 23.04
N ASN A 228 2.60 5.62 22.65
CA ASN A 228 2.30 5.36 21.25
C ASN A 228 2.20 6.63 20.41
N ASN A 229 1.49 7.66 20.89
CA ASN A 229 1.31 8.91 20.14
C ASN A 229 2.60 9.72 20.07
N LYS A 230 3.39 9.75 21.16
CA LYS A 230 4.72 10.39 21.17
C LYS A 230 5.62 9.74 20.13
N ARG A 231 5.71 8.41 20.15
CA ARG A 231 6.53 7.65 19.21
C ARG A 231 6.07 7.79 17.77
N MET A 232 4.76 7.75 17.50
CA MET A 232 4.20 8.02 16.17
C MET A 232 4.62 9.41 15.63
N LYS A 233 4.60 10.44 16.49
CA LYS A 233 5.01 11.81 16.14
C LYS A 233 6.52 11.95 15.98
N GLU A 234 7.32 11.21 16.74
CA GLU A 234 8.78 11.14 16.59
C GLU A 234 9.15 10.49 15.26
N ASN A 235 8.61 9.30 14.98
CA ASN A 235 8.84 8.61 13.71
C ASN A 235 8.42 9.47 12.52
N ALA A 236 7.26 10.15 12.60
CA ALA A 236 6.81 11.04 11.53
C ALA A 236 7.77 12.21 11.27
N ARG A 237 8.35 12.78 12.34
CA ARG A 237 9.34 13.86 12.25
C ARG A 237 10.65 13.36 11.63
N GLU A 238 11.13 12.20 12.06
CA GLU A 238 12.37 11.60 11.53
C GLU A 238 12.22 11.24 10.05
N VAL A 239 11.13 10.57 9.66
CA VAL A 239 10.82 10.26 8.25
C VAL A 239 10.79 11.53 7.40
N ARG A 240 10.13 12.59 7.90
CA ARG A 240 10.09 13.88 7.21
C ARG A 240 11.49 14.47 6.99
N THR A 241 12.35 14.44 8.00
CA THR A 241 13.73 14.93 7.89
C THR A 241 14.54 14.13 6.87
N LEU A 242 14.44 12.80 6.89
CA LEU A 242 15.14 11.92 5.94
C LEU A 242 14.70 12.20 4.49
N LEU A 243 13.38 12.27 4.26
CA LEU A 243 12.83 12.55 2.94
C LEU A 243 13.16 13.95 2.44
N MET A 244 13.15 14.95 3.33
CA MET A 244 13.60 16.30 2.98
C MET A 244 15.06 16.28 2.50
N GLY A 245 15.93 15.49 3.13
CA GLY A 245 17.31 15.31 2.69
C GLY A 245 17.41 14.72 1.28
N VAL A 246 16.62 13.68 1.00
CA VAL A 246 16.56 13.03 -0.33
C VAL A 246 16.09 14.01 -1.40
N ILE A 247 15.00 14.74 -1.13
CA ILE A 247 14.42 15.71 -2.08
C ILE A 247 15.40 16.86 -2.32
N THR A 248 15.96 17.46 -1.26
CA THR A 248 16.92 18.57 -1.37
C THR A 248 18.17 18.18 -2.15
N LYS A 249 18.71 16.97 -1.92
CA LYS A 249 19.85 16.43 -2.68
C LYS A 249 19.51 16.36 -4.17
N ARG A 250 18.29 15.91 -4.49
CA ARG A 250 17.83 15.77 -5.87
C ARG A 250 17.57 17.12 -6.55
N GLU A 251 16.94 18.07 -5.88
CA GLU A 251 16.70 19.42 -6.42
C GLU A 251 18.02 20.13 -6.77
N LYS A 252 19.04 20.00 -5.92
CA LYS A 252 20.38 20.55 -6.19
C LYS A 252 21.03 19.92 -7.42
N ALA A 253 20.93 18.60 -7.58
CA ALA A 253 21.45 17.91 -8.76
C ALA A 253 20.79 18.43 -10.06
N ILE A 254 19.46 18.58 -10.05
CA ILE A 254 18.70 19.13 -11.19
C ILE A 254 19.13 20.57 -11.50
N GLN A 255 19.29 21.42 -10.48
CA GLN A 255 19.74 22.80 -10.66
C GLN A 255 21.16 22.91 -11.22
N ASN A 256 22.04 21.95 -10.88
CA ASN A 256 23.41 21.88 -11.39
C ASN A 256 23.49 21.34 -12.83
N GLY A 257 22.35 21.06 -13.48
CA GLY A 257 22.30 20.57 -14.85
C GLY A 257 22.60 19.07 -14.99
N GLU A 258 22.62 18.31 -13.89
CA GLU A 258 22.68 16.86 -13.98
C GLU A 258 21.41 16.36 -14.68
N THR A 259 21.56 15.43 -15.62
CA THR A 259 20.41 14.82 -16.29
C THR A 259 19.54 14.16 -15.23
N SER A 260 18.34 14.71 -15.05
CA SER A 260 17.33 14.15 -14.17
C SER A 260 17.14 12.68 -14.53
N LYS A 261 17.38 11.80 -13.56
CA LYS A 261 17.11 10.37 -13.74
C LYS A 261 15.61 10.23 -14.02
N ASP A 262 15.23 9.39 -14.97
CA ASP A 262 13.84 9.04 -15.28
C ASP A 262 13.18 8.17 -14.18
N ASP A 263 13.49 8.46 -12.91
CA ASP A 263 12.89 7.85 -11.72
C ASP A 263 11.67 8.67 -11.25
N LEU A 264 10.85 8.06 -10.38
CA LEU A 264 9.59 8.67 -9.92
C LEU A 264 9.81 10.04 -9.27
N LEU A 265 10.85 10.19 -8.44
CA LEU A 265 11.16 11.46 -7.76
C LEU A 265 11.63 12.52 -8.77
N GLY A 266 12.50 12.18 -9.70
CA GLY A 266 12.96 13.10 -10.75
C GLY A 266 11.80 13.62 -11.59
N LEU A 267 10.94 12.70 -12.07
CA LEU A 267 9.76 13.03 -12.88
C LEU A 267 8.73 13.86 -12.09
N LEU A 268 8.53 13.55 -10.81
CA LEU A 268 7.68 14.32 -9.91
C LEU A 268 8.17 15.76 -9.76
N LEU A 269 9.47 15.95 -9.46
CA LEU A 269 10.07 17.27 -9.26
C LEU A 269 10.06 18.09 -10.56
N GLU A 270 10.40 17.48 -11.70
CA GLU A 270 10.33 18.14 -13.01
C GLU A 270 8.90 18.55 -13.35
N SER A 271 7.94 17.64 -13.23
CA SER A 271 6.55 17.95 -13.54
C SER A 271 6.01 19.04 -12.62
N ASN A 272 6.44 19.06 -11.36
CA ASN A 272 6.09 20.11 -10.42
C ASN A 272 6.70 21.47 -10.80
N MET A 273 7.98 21.50 -11.18
CA MET A 273 8.66 22.73 -11.65
C MET A 273 8.02 23.29 -12.92
N ARG A 274 7.64 22.43 -13.88
CA ARG A 274 6.95 22.84 -15.11
C ARG A 274 5.60 23.49 -14.81
N GLU A 275 4.81 22.90 -13.91
CA GLU A 275 3.52 23.47 -13.50
C GLU A 275 3.67 24.80 -12.77
N MET A 276 4.74 25.00 -12.01
CA MET A 276 5.05 26.29 -11.38
C MET A 276 5.58 27.34 -12.38
N GLY A 277 6.28 26.92 -13.44
CA GLY A 277 6.93 27.82 -14.41
C GLY A 277 6.07 28.24 -15.61
N GLN A 278 5.02 27.49 -15.97
CA GLN A 278 4.29 27.67 -17.23
C GLN A 278 3.48 28.97 -17.38
N ASN A 279 3.30 29.80 -16.34
CA ASN A 279 2.32 30.90 -16.40
C ASN A 279 2.79 32.33 -16.16
N GLY A 280 4.10 32.63 -16.12
CA GLY A 280 4.64 34.02 -16.09
C GLY A 280 4.13 34.95 -14.95
N LYS A 281 3.26 34.42 -14.10
CA LYS A 281 2.66 34.98 -12.90
C LYS A 281 2.78 33.88 -11.86
N SER A 282 3.41 34.19 -10.75
CA SER A 282 3.60 33.30 -9.61
C SER A 282 2.24 32.94 -8.98
N ASN A 283 1.47 32.06 -9.64
CA ASN A 283 0.33 31.40 -9.03
C ASN A 283 0.84 30.10 -8.42
N SER A 284 1.28 30.19 -7.17
CA SER A 284 1.69 29.05 -6.33
C SER A 284 0.62 27.95 -6.18
N SER A 285 -0.60 28.17 -6.69
CA SER A 285 -1.73 27.26 -6.58
C SER A 285 -1.67 26.03 -7.51
N LEU A 286 -0.90 26.08 -8.60
CA LEU A 286 -0.87 25.01 -9.62
C LEU A 286 0.12 23.87 -9.29
N GLY A 287 1.20 24.17 -8.57
CA GLY A 287 2.19 23.19 -8.12
C GLY A 287 1.85 22.52 -6.78
N MET A 288 2.64 21.53 -6.41
CA MET A 288 2.75 20.99 -5.07
C MET A 288 3.79 21.75 -4.26
N THR A 289 3.46 22.05 -3.01
CA THR A 289 4.42 22.51 -2.01
C THR A 289 5.42 21.41 -1.65
N ILE A 290 6.57 21.78 -1.08
CA ILE A 290 7.56 20.81 -0.60
C ILE A 290 6.96 19.81 0.40
N ASP A 291 6.06 20.27 1.26
CA ASP A 291 5.36 19.43 2.24
C ASP A 291 4.44 18.41 1.55
N GLU A 292 3.77 18.81 0.47
CA GLU A 292 2.96 17.90 -0.33
C GLU A 292 3.83 16.86 -1.05
N VAL A 293 4.98 17.27 -1.62
CA VAL A 293 5.95 16.35 -2.23
C VAL A 293 6.45 15.33 -1.20
N ILE A 294 6.76 15.75 0.04
CA ILE A 294 7.17 14.83 1.11
C ILE A 294 6.07 13.82 1.43
N GLU A 295 4.81 14.25 1.51
CA GLU A 295 3.69 13.35 1.79
C GLU A 295 3.44 12.35 0.64
N GLU A 296 3.69 12.73 -0.61
CA GLU A 296 3.68 11.77 -1.73
C GLU A 296 4.87 10.80 -1.63
N CYS A 297 6.07 11.26 -1.30
CA CYS A 297 7.22 10.38 -1.10
C CYS A 297 6.98 9.37 0.03
N LYS A 298 6.43 9.80 1.17
CA LYS A 298 6.02 8.91 2.27
C LYS A 298 5.07 7.82 1.78
N LEU A 299 4.08 8.21 0.98
CA LEU A 299 3.12 7.28 0.41
C LEU A 299 3.80 6.26 -0.51
N PHE A 300 4.68 6.69 -1.42
CA PHE A 300 5.32 5.78 -2.37
C PHE A 300 6.31 4.81 -1.72
N TYR A 301 7.12 5.26 -0.76
CA TYR A 301 7.99 4.38 0.02
C TYR A 301 7.17 3.29 0.71
N PHE A 302 6.12 3.68 1.44
CA PHE A 302 5.28 2.74 2.19
C PHE A 302 4.50 1.80 1.28
N ALA A 303 3.79 2.34 0.28
CA ALA A 303 2.93 1.56 -0.59
C ALA A 303 3.72 0.61 -1.48
N GLY A 304 4.87 1.06 -2.02
CA GLY A 304 5.71 0.26 -2.91
C GLY A 304 6.36 -0.93 -2.23
N GLN A 305 6.76 -0.78 -0.96
CA GLN A 305 7.40 -1.87 -0.21
C GLN A 305 6.38 -2.85 0.37
N GLU A 306 5.49 -2.37 1.25
CA GLU A 306 4.70 -3.24 2.14
C GLU A 306 3.65 -4.04 1.37
N THR A 307 2.99 -3.44 0.36
CA THR A 307 1.94 -4.17 -0.36
C THR A 307 2.53 -5.25 -1.28
N THR A 308 3.64 -4.94 -1.94
CA THR A 308 4.34 -5.86 -2.83
C THR A 308 4.99 -6.99 -2.06
N SER A 309 5.56 -6.73 -0.86
CA SER A 309 6.19 -7.78 -0.05
C SER A 309 5.15 -8.78 0.46
N VAL A 310 3.96 -8.30 0.85
CA VAL A 310 2.81 -9.14 1.21
C VAL A 310 2.42 -10.03 0.05
N LEU A 311 2.23 -9.43 -1.14
CA LEU A 311 1.84 -10.18 -2.35
C LEU A 311 2.85 -11.29 -2.65
N LEU A 312 4.13 -10.96 -2.77
CA LEU A 312 5.17 -11.93 -3.08
C LEU A 312 5.28 -13.04 -2.02
N THR A 313 5.16 -12.69 -0.74
CA THR A 313 5.19 -13.68 0.33
C THR A 313 4.01 -14.65 0.23
N TRP A 314 2.79 -14.14 0.03
CA TRP A 314 1.61 -15.01 -0.16
C TRP A 314 1.68 -15.82 -1.44
N THR A 315 2.27 -15.29 -2.52
CA THR A 315 2.53 -16.05 -3.74
C THR A 315 3.46 -17.23 -3.46
N LEU A 316 4.56 -17.03 -2.74
CA LEU A 316 5.47 -18.13 -2.37
C LEU A 316 4.78 -19.17 -1.48
N VAL A 317 3.96 -18.73 -0.53
CA VAL A 317 3.16 -19.63 0.32
C VAL A 317 2.14 -20.42 -0.51
N ALA A 318 1.47 -19.79 -1.46
CA ALA A 318 0.51 -20.48 -2.33
C ALA A 318 1.23 -21.48 -3.26
N LEU A 319 2.35 -21.10 -3.85
CA LEU A 319 3.15 -21.98 -4.71
C LEU A 319 3.68 -23.20 -3.96
N SER A 320 4.06 -23.05 -2.68
CA SER A 320 4.48 -24.21 -1.87
C SER A 320 3.34 -25.16 -1.51
N MET A 321 2.09 -24.67 -1.51
CA MET A 321 0.89 -25.50 -1.36
C MET A 321 0.47 -26.20 -2.66
N TYR A 322 0.83 -25.61 -3.80
CA TYR A 322 0.37 -26.01 -5.13
C TYR A 322 1.56 -26.18 -6.08
N SER A 323 2.39 -27.20 -5.85
CA SER A 323 3.61 -27.44 -6.62
C SER A 323 3.38 -27.62 -8.13
N GLU A 324 2.21 -28.11 -8.54
CA GLU A 324 1.82 -28.19 -9.95
C GLU A 324 1.81 -26.81 -10.65
N TRP A 325 1.43 -25.74 -9.94
CA TRP A 325 1.42 -24.39 -10.47
C TRP A 325 2.81 -23.77 -10.45
N GLN A 326 3.63 -24.16 -9.47
CA GLN A 326 5.05 -23.79 -9.41
C GLN A 326 5.81 -24.33 -10.63
N GLU A 327 5.60 -25.61 -10.99
CA GLU A 327 6.25 -26.21 -12.15
C GLU A 327 5.74 -25.61 -13.46
N LYS A 328 4.42 -25.40 -13.62
CA LYS A 328 3.88 -24.72 -14.81
C LYS A 328 4.45 -23.31 -14.99
N ALA A 329 4.60 -22.55 -13.92
CA ALA A 329 5.21 -21.21 -13.97
C ALA A 329 6.69 -21.30 -14.38
N ARG A 330 7.43 -22.27 -13.84
CA ARG A 330 8.84 -22.51 -14.21
C ARG A 330 8.98 -22.88 -15.68
N GLU A 331 8.16 -23.81 -16.17
CA GLU A 331 8.13 -24.22 -17.58
C GLU A 331 7.82 -23.04 -18.51
N GLU A 332 6.82 -22.22 -18.17
CA GLU A 332 6.46 -21.04 -18.97
C GLU A 332 7.63 -20.05 -19.06
N VAL A 333 8.30 -19.76 -17.93
CA VAL A 333 9.46 -18.85 -17.89
C VAL A 333 10.63 -19.42 -18.72
N LEU A 334 10.94 -20.71 -18.57
CA LEU A 334 12.00 -21.36 -19.34
C LEU A 334 11.68 -21.40 -20.85
N GLN A 335 10.42 -21.56 -21.23
CA GLN A 335 10.01 -21.54 -22.63
C GLN A 335 10.19 -20.17 -23.28
N HIS A 336 9.88 -19.10 -22.56
CA HIS A 336 9.94 -17.74 -23.10
C HIS A 336 11.34 -17.11 -23.04
N PHE A 337 12.13 -17.44 -22.02
CA PHE A 337 13.40 -16.76 -21.75
C PHE A 337 14.61 -17.71 -21.69
N GLY A 338 14.41 -19.02 -21.59
CA GLY A 338 15.50 -19.96 -21.36
C GLY A 338 16.28 -19.62 -20.09
N ARG A 339 17.55 -19.26 -20.23
CA ARG A 339 18.43 -18.80 -19.13
C ARG A 339 18.74 -17.30 -19.21
N GLU A 340 18.13 -16.59 -20.15
CA GLU A 340 18.32 -15.14 -20.30
C GLU A 340 17.44 -14.38 -19.31
N LYS A 341 17.78 -13.10 -19.11
CA LYS A 341 17.01 -12.22 -18.22
C LYS A 341 15.67 -11.85 -18.86
N PRO A 342 14.57 -11.82 -18.10
CA PRO A 342 13.28 -11.38 -18.62
C PRO A 342 13.32 -9.93 -19.12
N ASP A 343 12.89 -9.73 -20.36
CA ASP A 343 12.68 -8.41 -20.94
C ASP A 343 11.21 -7.95 -20.80
N PHE A 344 10.95 -6.67 -21.04
CA PHE A 344 9.61 -6.10 -20.82
C PHE A 344 8.54 -6.76 -21.70
N ASP A 345 8.86 -7.02 -22.98
CA ASP A 345 7.87 -7.50 -23.94
C ASP A 345 7.59 -9.01 -23.71
N GLY A 346 8.58 -9.78 -23.26
CA GLY A 346 8.43 -11.16 -22.80
C GLY A 346 7.59 -11.28 -21.53
N LEU A 347 7.75 -10.37 -20.56
CA LEU A 347 6.98 -10.41 -19.31
C LEU A 347 5.47 -10.32 -19.57
N SER A 348 5.06 -9.56 -20.58
CA SER A 348 3.64 -9.45 -21.00
C SER A 348 3.04 -10.76 -21.52
N ARG A 349 3.88 -11.74 -21.87
CA ARG A 349 3.48 -13.03 -22.45
C ARG A 349 3.35 -14.15 -21.42
N LEU A 350 3.77 -13.93 -20.16
CA LEU A 350 3.68 -14.92 -19.08
C LEU A 350 2.23 -15.05 -18.55
N LYS A 351 1.43 -15.88 -19.19
CA LYS A 351 0.00 -16.08 -18.85
C LYS A 351 -0.16 -16.83 -17.54
N VAL A 352 0.61 -17.90 -17.31
CA VAL A 352 0.55 -18.72 -16.10
C VAL A 352 1.00 -17.91 -14.90
N VAL A 353 2.12 -17.19 -15.00
CA VAL A 353 2.58 -16.31 -13.91
C VAL A 353 1.54 -15.24 -13.59
N ASN A 354 0.92 -14.64 -14.61
CA ASN A 354 -0.19 -13.70 -14.39
C ASN A 354 -1.37 -14.37 -13.65
N MET A 355 -1.79 -15.58 -14.04
CA MET A 355 -2.86 -16.31 -13.34
C MET A 355 -2.53 -16.66 -11.89
N ILE A 356 -1.25 -16.77 -11.53
CA ILE A 356 -0.83 -17.03 -10.14
C ILE A 356 -0.88 -15.75 -9.30
N LEU A 357 -0.59 -14.59 -9.91
CA LEU A 357 -0.55 -13.30 -9.21
C LEU A 357 -1.93 -12.65 -9.04
N TYR A 358 -2.91 -12.98 -9.88
CA TYR A 358 -4.29 -12.46 -9.87
C TYR A 358 -5.28 -13.48 -9.34
#